data_AF-A0A820SNF2-F1
#
_entry.id   AF-A0A820SNF2-F1
#
_cell.length_a   1.000
_cell.length_b   1.000
_cell.length_c   1.000
_cell.angle_alpha   90.00
_cell.angle_beta   90.00
_cell.angle_gamma   90.00
#
_symmetry.space_group_name_H-M   'P 1'
#
loop_
_entity.id
_entity.type
_entity.pdbx_description
1 polymer ?
#
loop_
_entity_poly.entity_id
_entity_poly.type
_entity_poly.pdbx_seq_one_letter_code
_entity_poly.pdbx_strand_id
1 'polypeptide(L)' 'VGWMLRETGKRINKKVLTSFLDQHAAKMPRIMLSYAVEHLSIKQRTHYRNLK' A
#
# COMPACT_ATOMS: atom_id res chain seq x y z
N VAL A 1 3.94 12.69 -0.16
CA VAL A 1 4.26 11.57 0.77
C VAL A 1 3.86 11.84 2.23
N GLY A 2 3.50 13.07 2.62
CA GLY A 2 3.09 13.39 4.01
C GLY A 2 1.78 12.79 4.53
N TRP A 3 1.01 12.05 3.73
CA TRP A 3 -0.27 11.46 4.17
C TRP A 3 -0.06 10.18 5.01
N MET A 4 0.86 9.30 4.61
CA MET A 4 1.18 8.12 5.43
C MET A 4 1.79 8.54 6.77
N LEU A 5 2.71 9.51 6.78
CA LEU A 5 3.38 9.96 8.01
C LEU A 5 2.44 10.55 9.08
N ARG A 6 1.27 11.09 8.68
CA ARG A 6 0.27 11.64 9.60
C ARG A 6 -0.69 10.59 10.17
N GLU A 7 -1.05 9.58 9.38
CA GLU A 7 -1.86 8.44 9.85
C GLU A 7 -1.06 7.43 10.68
N THR A 8 0.28 7.53 10.67
CA THR A 8 1.22 6.58 11.29
C THR A 8 1.85 7.08 12.57
N GLY A 9 1.08 7.74 13.44
CA GLY A 9 1.57 8.14 14.75
C GLY A 9 2.15 6.99 15.59
N LYS A 10 1.88 5.71 15.26
CA LYS A 10 2.60 4.57 15.89
C LYS A 10 2.54 3.20 15.21
N ARG A 11 1.72 2.95 14.20
CA ARG A 11 1.69 1.72 13.37
C ARG A 11 0.78 2.03 12.18
N ILE A 12 1.22 1.77 10.95
CA ILE A 12 0.30 1.78 9.79
C ILE A 12 -0.78 0.75 10.11
N ASN A 13 -2.03 1.20 10.32
CA ASN A 13 -3.13 0.27 10.41
C ASN A 13 -3.24 -0.44 9.06
N LYS A 14 -2.99 -1.75 9.06
CA LYS A 14 -3.02 -2.58 7.86
C LYS A 14 -4.30 -2.37 7.05
N LYS A 15 -5.44 -2.13 7.72
CA LYS A 15 -6.73 -1.86 7.06
C LYS A 15 -6.72 -0.54 6.28
N VAL A 16 -6.18 0.53 6.86
CA VAL A 16 -6.08 1.85 6.21
C VAL A 16 -5.19 1.76 4.97
N LEU A 17 -4.06 1.07 5.09
CA LEU A 17 -3.16 0.83 3.96
C LEU A 17 -3.84 0.02 2.85
N THR A 18 -4.50 -1.09 3.18
CA THR A 18 -5.18 -1.91 2.17
C THR A 18 -6.31 -1.15 1.50
N SER A 19 -7.13 -0.41 2.25
CA SER A 19 -8.21 0.40 1.65
C SER A 19 -7.70 1.47 0.69
N PHE A 20 -6.58 2.11 1.01
CA PHE A 20 -5.93 3.04 0.09
C PHE A 20 -5.40 2.32 -1.17
N LEU A 21 -4.73 1.18 -0.99
CA LEU A 21 -4.21 0.40 -2.11
C LEU A 21 -5.34 -0.13 -3.01
N ASP A 22 -6.46 -0.57 -2.44
CA ASP A 22 -7.62 -1.04 -3.19
C ASP A 22 -8.15 0.04 -4.15
N GLN A 23 -8.07 1.32 -3.75
CA GLN A 23 -8.54 2.45 -4.57
C GLN A 23 -7.50 2.95 -5.57
N HIS A 24 -6.22 2.88 -5.24
CA HIS A 24 -5.17 3.60 -5.98
C HIS A 24 -4.10 2.73 -6.62
N ALA A 25 -3.93 1.46 -6.22
CA ALA A 25 -2.81 0.62 -6.66
C ALA A 25 -2.71 0.48 -8.18
N ALA A 26 -3.84 0.34 -8.89
CA ALA A 26 -3.88 0.18 -10.34
C ALA A 26 -3.31 1.39 -11.11
N LYS A 27 -3.39 2.60 -10.54
CA LYS A 27 -2.89 3.83 -11.17
C LYS A 27 -1.55 4.29 -10.59
N MET A 28 -0.99 3.54 -9.65
CA MET A 28 0.20 3.96 -8.89
C MET A 28 1.50 3.70 -9.68
N PRO A 29 2.52 4.57 -9.55
CA PRO A 29 3.86 4.28 -10.03
C PRO A 29 4.40 2.97 -9.42
N ARG A 30 5.12 2.16 -10.21
CA ARG A 30 5.50 0.79 -9.81
C ARG A 30 6.42 0.77 -8.59
N ILE A 31 7.31 1.76 -8.49
CA ILE A 31 8.23 1.92 -7.36
C ILE A 31 7.46 2.22 -6.08
N MET A 32 6.52 3.17 -6.13
CA MET A 32 5.69 3.54 -4.98
C MET A 32 4.82 2.37 -4.51
N LEU A 33 4.24 1.61 -5.44
CA LEU A 33 3.46 0.42 -5.12
C LEU A 33 4.33 -0.65 -4.44
N SER A 34 5.56 -0.87 -4.93
CA SER A 34 6.48 -1.86 -4.33
C SER A 34 6.83 -1.53 -2.88
N TYR A 35 7.14 -0.27 -2.56
CA TYR A 35 7.41 0.14 -1.18
C TYR A 35 6.16 0.03 -0.30
N ALA A 36 4.99 0.46 -0.80
CA ALA A 36 3.76 0.42 -0.03
C ALA A 36 3.33 -1.00 0.39
N VAL A 37 3.69 -2.03 -0.39
CA VAL A 37 3.33 -3.43 -0.12
C VAL A 37 4.44 -4.24 0.57
N GLU A 38 5.60 -3.65 0.87
CA GLU A 38 6.79 -4.39 1.34
C GLU A 38 6.53 -5.13 2.66
N HIS A 39 5.74 -4.53 3.55
CA HIS A 39 5.34 -5.08 4.84
C HIS A 39 4.11 -5.98 4.79
N LEU A 40 3.50 -6.19 3.61
CA LEU A 40 2.34 -7.07 3.45
C LEU A 40 2.77 -8.54 3.27
N SER A 41 1.81 -9.46 3.42
CA SER A 41 2.05 -10.87 3.09
C SER A 41 2.31 -11.06 1.60
N ILE A 42 2.99 -12.14 1.24
CA ILE A 42 3.30 -12.47 -0.16
C ILE A 42 2.02 -12.50 -1.01
N LYS A 43 0.94 -13.08 -0.49
CA LYS A 43 -0.37 -13.13 -1.18
C LYS A 43 -0.90 -11.73 -1.51
N GLN A 44 -0.83 -10.80 -0.55
CA GLN A 44 -1.30 -9.43 -0.75
C GLN A 44 -0.39 -8.65 -1.72
N ARG A 45 0.93 -8.84 -1.64
CA ARG A 45 1.87 -8.22 -2.60
C ARG A 45 1.57 -8.63 -4.03
N THR A 46 1.37 -9.93 -4.28
CA THR A 46 1.05 -10.44 -5.61
C THR A 46 -0.29 -9.90 -6.10
N HIS A 47 -1.31 -9.87 -5.25
CA HIS A 47 -2.61 -9.29 -5.59
C HIS A 47 -2.46 -7.85 -6.11
N TYR A 48 -1.87 -6.96 -5.31
CA TYR A 48 -1.74 -5.54 -5.71
C TYR A 48 -0.82 -5.34 -6.91
N ARG A 49 0.22 -6.17 -7.09
CA ARG A 49 1.08 -6.13 -8.29
C ARG A 49 0.37 -6.55 -9.56
N ASN A 50 -0.63 -7.42 -9.47
CA ASN A 50 -1.43 -7.87 -10.61
C ASN A 50 -2.59 -6.92 -10.95
N LEU A 51 -2.89 -5.93 -10.09
CA LEU A 51 -3.88 -4.88 -10.38
C LEU A 51 -3.33 -3.77 -11.27
N LYS A 52 -2.01 -3.72 -11.46
CA LYS A 52 -1.31 -2.80 -12.34
C LYS A 52 -1.02 -3.49 -13.68
#